data_AF-A0A2H1WMU6-F1
#
_entry.id   AF-A0A2H1WMU6-F1
#
_cell.length_a   1.000
_cell.length_b   1.000
_cell.length_c   1.000
_cell.angle_alpha   90.00
_cell.angle_beta   90.00
_cell.angle_gamma   90.00
#
_symmetry.space_group_name_H-M   'P 1'
#
loop_
_entity.id
_entity.type
_entity.pdbx_description
1 polymer ?
#
loop_
_entity_poly.entity_id
_entity_poly.type
_entity_poly.pdbx_seq_one_letter_code
_entity_poly.pdbx_strand_id
1 'polypeptide(L)'
;MKSLKMSQSIIVSGESGAGKTESTKYILKYLCELWAKAAGPVEQKILDANPILEAFGNAKTTRNNNSSRFGKFMEVHFNNKYQVVGGHISHYLLEKSRICTQSAEERNYHVFYLLCAGAPQELRTQLKITKPDDY
;
A
#
# COMPACT_ATOMS: atom_id res chain seq x y z
N MET A 1 -11.69 -17.41 -14.06
CA MET A 1 -12.12 -16.36 -15.01
C MET A 1 -12.50 -16.90 -16.39
N LYS A 2 -11.58 -17.42 -17.22
CA LYS A 2 -11.89 -17.82 -18.61
C LYS A 2 -12.82 -19.04 -18.75
N SER A 3 -12.56 -20.10 -17.99
CA SER A 3 -13.38 -21.33 -18.03
C SER A 3 -14.71 -21.16 -17.32
N LEU A 4 -14.70 -20.66 -16.07
CA LEU A 4 -15.88 -20.59 -15.21
C LEU A 4 -16.73 -19.33 -15.42
N LYS A 5 -16.26 -18.34 -16.19
CA LYS A 5 -16.92 -17.04 -16.39
C LYS A 5 -17.34 -16.31 -15.09
N MET A 6 -16.55 -16.50 -14.03
CA MET A 6 -16.75 -15.88 -12.72
C MET A 6 -15.51 -15.10 -12.27
N SER A 7 -15.73 -14.06 -11.44
CA SER A 7 -14.68 -13.35 -10.70
C SER A 7 -13.89 -14.30 -9.81
N GLN A 8 -12.62 -14.00 -9.56
CA GLN A 8 -11.72 -14.83 -8.77
C GLN A 8 -11.07 -13.97 -7.68
N SER A 9 -10.74 -14.60 -6.55
CA SER A 9 -10.00 -13.95 -5.47
C SER A 9 -8.76 -14.78 -5.14
N ILE A 10 -7.68 -14.08 -4.77
CA ILE A 10 -6.46 -14.68 -4.24
C ILE A 10 -6.26 -14.07 -2.86
N ILE A 11 -6.19 -14.92 -1.83
CA ILE A 11 -5.99 -14.49 -0.45
C ILE A 11 -4.54 -14.79 -0.07
N VAL A 12 -3.76 -13.74 0.19
CA VAL A 12 -2.39 -13.86 0.68
C VAL A 12 -2.38 -13.59 2.18
N SER A 13 -2.24 -14.65 2.98
CA SER A 13 -2.22 -14.59 4.45
C SER A 13 -0.84 -14.95 5.02
N GLY A 14 -0.62 -14.63 6.30
CA GLY A 14 0.63 -14.86 6.99
C GLY A 14 0.95 -13.78 8.03
N GLU A 15 1.92 -14.05 8.90
CA GLU A 15 2.36 -13.11 9.94
C GLU A 15 3.03 -11.85 9.35
N SER A 16 3.21 -10.81 10.19
CA SER A 16 3.95 -9.62 9.76
C SER A 16 5.38 -9.99 9.38
N GLY A 17 5.86 -9.50 8.23
CA GLY A 17 7.18 -9.86 7.70
C GLY A 17 7.23 -11.11 6.81
N ALA A 18 6.14 -11.91 6.71
CA ALA A 18 6.12 -13.16 5.93
C ALA A 18 6.16 -12.99 4.38
N GLY A 19 6.39 -11.78 3.86
CA GLY A 19 6.47 -11.55 2.40
C GLY A 19 5.13 -11.38 1.67
N LYS A 20 4.02 -11.10 2.38
CA LYS A 20 2.68 -10.92 1.78
C LYS A 20 2.64 -9.81 0.72
N THR A 21 3.26 -8.67 1.01
CA THR A 21 3.31 -7.50 0.10
C THR A 21 4.06 -7.86 -1.19
N GLU A 22 5.23 -8.47 -1.07
CA GLU A 22 6.03 -8.90 -2.23
C GLU A 22 5.31 -9.95 -3.05
N SER A 23 4.68 -10.93 -2.41
CA SER A 23 3.87 -11.96 -3.10
C SER A 23 2.74 -11.32 -3.90
N THR A 24 2.02 -10.36 -3.31
CA THR A 24 0.96 -9.61 -4.00
C THR A 24 1.50 -8.86 -5.22
N LYS A 25 2.68 -8.26 -5.11
CA LYS A 25 3.34 -7.54 -6.21
C LYS A 25 3.65 -8.47 -7.39
N TYR A 26 4.20 -9.66 -7.13
CA TYR A 26 4.48 -10.64 -8.19
C TYR A 26 3.20 -11.19 -8.84
N ILE A 27 2.14 -11.44 -8.05
CA ILE A 27 0.84 -11.87 -8.58
C ILE A 27 0.28 -10.84 -9.55
N LEU A 28 0.30 -9.56 -9.17
CA LEU A 28 -0.18 -8.46 -10.02
C LEU A 28 0.63 -8.36 -11.31
N LYS A 29 1.97 -8.38 -11.19
CA LYS A 29 2.86 -8.35 -12.35
C LYS A 29 2.57 -9.48 -13.33
N TYR A 30 2.42 -10.71 -12.83
CA TYR A 30 2.09 -11.87 -13.66
C TYR A 30 0.71 -11.75 -14.35
N LEU A 31 -0.31 -11.27 -13.63
CA LEU A 31 -1.64 -11.04 -14.20
C LEU A 31 -1.62 -9.94 -15.27
N CYS A 32 -0.81 -8.91 -15.07
CA CYS A 32 -0.60 -7.88 -16.07
C CYS A 32 0.15 -8.46 -17.27
N GLU A 33 1.38 -8.97 -17.14
CA GLU A 33 2.21 -9.48 -18.24
C GLU A 33 1.48 -10.46 -19.19
N LEU A 34 0.69 -11.39 -18.64
CA LEU A 34 -0.02 -12.38 -19.46
C LEU A 34 -1.24 -11.84 -20.21
N TRP A 35 -1.96 -10.89 -19.61
CA TRP A 35 -3.29 -10.46 -20.07
C TRP A 35 -3.31 -9.00 -20.54
N ALA A 36 -2.18 -8.31 -20.46
CA ALA A 36 -2.00 -6.88 -20.76
C ALA A 36 -1.11 -6.63 -21.98
N LYS A 37 -1.21 -7.42 -23.06
CA LYS A 37 -0.49 -7.13 -24.32
C LYS A 37 -0.71 -5.69 -24.85
N ALA A 38 -1.71 -4.96 -24.33
CA ALA A 38 -1.93 -3.53 -24.56
C ALA A 38 -2.28 -2.71 -23.28
N ALA A 39 -2.18 -3.24 -22.04
CA ALA A 39 -2.74 -2.53 -20.87
C ALA A 39 -1.90 -1.36 -20.32
N GLY A 40 -0.77 -1.04 -20.97
CA GLY A 40 -0.02 0.19 -20.76
C GLY A 40 0.14 0.60 -19.28
N PRO A 41 -0.09 1.87 -18.91
CA PRO A 41 0.25 2.45 -17.60
C PRO A 41 -0.62 1.98 -16.41
N VAL A 42 -1.59 1.07 -16.59
CA VAL A 42 -2.49 0.66 -15.49
C VAL A 42 -1.76 -0.18 -14.44
N GLU A 43 -0.91 -1.13 -14.87
CA GLU A 43 -0.05 -1.88 -13.95
C GLU A 43 0.84 -0.92 -13.16
N GLN A 44 1.53 -0.04 -13.87
CA GLN A 44 2.45 0.91 -13.28
C GLN A 44 1.73 1.80 -12.26
N LYS A 45 0.53 2.29 -12.55
CA LYS A 45 -0.28 3.08 -11.60
C LYS A 45 -0.67 2.30 -10.34
N ILE A 46 -1.02 1.02 -10.47
CA ILE A 46 -1.33 0.16 -9.31
C ILE A 46 -0.08 -0.04 -8.45
N LEU A 47 1.08 -0.23 -9.08
CA LEU A 47 2.37 -0.37 -8.41
C LEU A 47 2.80 0.95 -7.75
N ASP A 48 2.63 2.09 -8.43
CA ASP A 48 2.97 3.43 -7.95
C ASP A 48 2.09 3.91 -6.79
N ALA A 49 0.89 3.33 -6.65
CA ALA A 49 0.04 3.58 -5.49
C ALA A 49 0.60 2.96 -4.20
N ASN A 50 1.44 1.92 -4.28
CA ASN A 50 1.96 1.23 -3.10
C ASN A 50 2.81 2.15 -2.21
N PRO A 51 3.83 2.89 -2.72
CA PRO A 51 4.58 3.84 -1.90
C PRO A 51 3.71 4.83 -1.13
N ILE A 52 2.63 5.31 -1.74
CA ILE A 52 1.67 6.22 -1.08
C ILE A 52 0.94 5.49 0.04
N LEU A 53 0.38 4.31 -0.24
CA LEU A 53 -0.33 3.53 0.78
C LEU A 53 0.58 3.07 1.92
N GLU A 54 1.84 2.76 1.64
CA GLU A 54 2.82 2.41 2.67
C GLU A 54 3.20 3.63 3.52
N ALA A 55 3.38 4.81 2.92
CA ALA A 55 3.64 6.03 3.68
C ALA A 55 2.52 6.33 4.70
N PHE A 56 1.25 6.19 4.28
CA PHE A 56 0.10 6.54 5.12
C PHE A 56 -0.43 5.38 5.98
N GLY A 57 -0.11 4.13 5.63
CA GLY A 57 -0.71 2.93 6.24
C GLY A 57 0.28 1.97 6.89
N ASN A 58 1.58 2.16 6.70
CA ASN A 58 2.60 1.36 7.37
C ASN A 58 3.30 2.14 8.48
N ALA A 59 3.78 1.40 9.48
CA ALA A 59 4.53 1.93 10.60
C ALA A 59 5.59 0.93 11.08
N LYS A 60 6.57 1.43 11.83
CA LYS A 60 7.53 0.60 12.55
C LYS A 60 6.86 0.04 13.80
N THR A 61 6.85 -1.28 13.94
CA THR A 61 6.48 -1.99 15.15
C THR A 61 7.70 -2.68 15.76
N THR A 62 7.54 -3.30 16.92
CA THR A 62 8.59 -4.12 17.54
C THR A 62 9.04 -5.31 16.68
N ARG A 63 8.20 -5.80 15.76
CA ARG A 63 8.46 -6.99 14.94
C ARG A 63 8.83 -6.69 13.49
N ASN A 64 8.44 -5.53 12.96
CA ASN A 64 8.62 -5.20 11.56
C ASN A 64 8.73 -3.68 11.36
N ASN A 65 9.78 -3.25 10.68
CA ASN A 65 10.07 -1.84 10.42
C ASN A 65 9.09 -1.17 9.44
N ASN A 66 8.39 -1.95 8.61
CA ASN A 66 7.43 -1.51 7.61
C ASN A 66 6.14 -2.35 7.69
N SER A 67 5.56 -2.45 8.90
CA SER A 67 4.35 -3.25 9.12
C SER A 67 3.12 -2.51 8.59
N SER A 68 2.37 -3.14 7.68
CA SER A 68 1.04 -2.63 7.30
C SER A 68 0.09 -2.69 8.48
N ARG A 69 -0.57 -1.57 8.76
CA ARG A 69 -1.57 -1.40 9.84
C ARG A 69 -2.98 -1.19 9.28
N PHE A 70 -3.21 -1.72 8.09
CA PHE A 70 -4.47 -1.77 7.38
C PHE A 70 -4.51 -3.03 6.51
N GLY A 71 -5.71 -3.53 6.23
CA GLY A 71 -5.95 -4.53 5.21
C GLY A 71 -6.09 -3.86 3.84
N LYS A 72 -5.52 -4.49 2.81
CA LYS A 72 -5.61 -4.01 1.42
C LYS A 72 -6.28 -5.06 0.55
N PHE A 73 -7.27 -4.65 -0.23
CA PHE A 73 -7.88 -5.46 -1.27
C PHE A 73 -7.67 -4.79 -2.62
N MET A 74 -7.07 -5.52 -3.55
CA MET A 74 -6.76 -5.01 -4.88
C MET A 74 -7.57 -5.79 -5.90
N GLU A 75 -8.29 -5.05 -6.72
CA GLU A 75 -9.13 -5.56 -7.79
C GLU A 75 -8.46 -5.28 -9.13
N VAL A 76 -8.41 -6.29 -9.98
CA VAL A 76 -7.96 -6.16 -11.37
C VAL A 76 -9.15 -6.47 -12.25
N HIS A 77 -9.57 -5.50 -13.06
CA HIS A 77 -10.76 -5.59 -13.89
C HIS A 77 -10.40 -6.05 -15.29
N PHE A 78 -11.13 -7.06 -15.78
CA PHE A 78 -10.96 -7.63 -17.11
C PHE A 78 -12.20 -7.38 -17.96
N ASN A 79 -12.00 -7.09 -19.25
CA ASN A 79 -13.10 -7.06 -20.22
C ASN A 79 -13.49 -8.46 -20.71
N ASN A 80 -14.51 -8.54 -21.56
CA ASN A 80 -14.99 -9.80 -22.16
C ASN A 80 -13.95 -10.52 -23.05
N LYS A 81 -12.87 -9.83 -23.45
CA LYS A 81 -11.72 -10.41 -24.17
C LYS A 81 -10.59 -10.83 -23.22
N TYR A 82 -10.82 -10.81 -21.90
CA TYR A 82 -9.86 -11.11 -20.85
C TYR A 82 -8.63 -10.19 -20.86
N GLN A 83 -8.80 -8.95 -21.29
CA GLN A 83 -7.75 -7.93 -21.22
C GLN A 83 -7.94 -7.09 -19.96
N VAL A 84 -6.85 -6.74 -19.29
CA VAL A 84 -6.88 -5.80 -18.16
C VAL A 84 -7.35 -4.44 -18.65
N VAL A 85 -8.41 -3.89 -18.04
CA VAL A 85 -8.98 -2.59 -18.38
C VAL A 85 -8.96 -1.58 -17.24
N GLY A 86 -8.58 -2.01 -16.04
CA GLY A 86 -8.50 -1.14 -14.88
C GLY A 86 -8.26 -1.91 -13.58
N GLY A 87 -8.30 -1.20 -12.47
CA GLY A 87 -8.24 -1.79 -11.14
C GLY A 87 -8.74 -0.83 -10.08
N HIS A 88 -8.97 -1.36 -8.89
CA HIS A 88 -9.46 -0.62 -7.74
C HIS A 88 -8.74 -1.10 -6.48
N ILE A 89 -8.43 -0.20 -5.55
CA ILE A 89 -7.78 -0.55 -4.29
C ILE A 89 -8.68 -0.11 -3.15
N SER A 90 -9.22 -1.10 -2.43
CA SER A 90 -9.96 -0.87 -1.19
C SER A 90 -9.04 -1.08 0.02
N HIS A 91 -9.28 -0.31 1.08
CA HIS A 91 -8.58 -0.43 2.35
C HIS A 91 -9.57 -0.71 3.48
N TYR A 92 -9.14 -1.48 4.47
CA TYR A 92 -9.97 -1.89 5.60
C TYR A 92 -9.19 -1.84 6.90
N LEU A 93 -9.88 -1.63 8.01
CA LEU A 93 -9.34 -1.81 9.36
C LEU A 93 -8.02 -1.05 9.61
N LEU A 94 -7.95 0.22 9.17
CA LEU A 94 -6.83 1.10 9.52
C LEU A 94 -6.77 1.24 11.05
N GLU A 95 -5.60 1.00 11.64
CA GLU A 95 -5.36 1.14 13.08
C GLU A 95 -5.34 2.62 13.49
N LYS A 96 -6.52 3.19 13.73
CA LYS A 96 -6.69 4.61 14.05
C LYS A 96 -6.02 5.01 15.37
N SER A 97 -5.97 4.10 16.36
CA SER A 97 -5.34 4.36 17.67
C SER A 97 -3.86 4.72 17.57
N ARG A 98 -3.16 4.22 16.54
CA ARG A 98 -1.75 4.51 16.29
C ARG A 98 -1.47 5.99 16.04
N ILE A 99 -2.46 6.76 15.61
CA ILE A 99 -2.30 8.20 15.39
C ILE A 99 -1.99 8.92 16.71
N CYS A 100 -2.67 8.53 17.79
CA CYS A 100 -2.59 9.23 19.07
C CYS A 100 -1.69 8.52 20.10
N THR A 101 -1.37 7.23 19.90
CA THR A 101 -0.65 6.42 20.87
C THR A 101 0.30 5.44 20.20
N GLN A 102 1.50 5.27 20.73
CA GLN A 102 2.47 4.26 20.30
C GLN A 102 3.11 3.62 21.53
N SER A 103 3.35 2.31 21.47
CA SER A 103 4.11 1.62 22.51
C SER A 103 5.61 1.95 22.41
N ALA A 104 6.36 1.65 23.47
CA ALA A 104 7.81 1.79 23.46
C ALA A 104 8.42 1.08 22.24
N GLU A 105 9.40 1.75 21.63
CA GLU A 105 10.08 1.32 20.39
C GLU A 105 9.21 1.23 19.12
N GLU A 106 7.94 1.61 19.16
CA GLU A 106 7.12 1.75 17.96
C GLU A 106 7.12 3.18 17.43
N ARG A 107 6.72 3.33 16.16
CA ARG A 107 6.51 4.64 15.53
C ARG A 107 5.07 4.83 15.10
N ASN A 108 4.71 6.08 14.87
CA ASN A 108 3.50 6.43 14.12
C ASN A 108 3.66 6.07 12.63
N TYR A 109 2.66 6.37 11.81
CA TYR A 109 2.73 6.16 10.35
C TYR A 109 3.91 6.88 9.71
N HIS A 110 4.51 6.26 8.69
CA HIS A 110 5.73 6.76 8.06
C HIS A 110 5.60 8.18 7.51
N VAL A 111 4.42 8.57 7.04
CA VAL A 111 4.14 9.90 6.47
C VAL A 111 4.53 11.04 7.41
N PHE A 112 4.33 10.90 8.73
CA PHE A 112 4.68 11.95 9.68
C PHE A 112 6.20 12.19 9.74
N TYR A 113 6.98 11.11 9.74
CA TYR A 113 8.44 11.19 9.76
C TYR A 113 9.00 11.63 8.41
N LEU A 114 8.40 11.19 7.30
CA LEU A 114 8.75 11.64 5.95
C LEU A 114 8.49 13.14 5.80
N LEU A 115 7.38 13.65 6.34
CA LEU A 115 7.07 15.08 6.36
C LEU A 115 8.09 15.86 7.21
N CYS A 116 8.38 15.39 8.43
CA CYS A 116 9.36 16.04 9.31
C CYS A 116 10.78 16.07 8.73
N ALA A 117 11.18 15.05 7.96
CA ALA A 117 12.51 14.96 7.39
C ALA A 117 12.64 15.60 6.00
N GLY A 118 11.59 15.52 5.17
CA GLY A 118 11.63 15.85 3.75
C GLY A 118 10.88 17.10 3.32
N ALA A 119 10.12 17.76 4.20
CA ALA A 119 9.39 18.97 3.83
C ALA A 119 10.34 20.12 3.43
N PRO A 120 10.08 20.83 2.31
CA PRO A 120 10.82 22.04 1.94
C PRO A 120 10.70 23.14 3.01
N GLN A 121 11.71 24.02 3.12
CA GLN A 121 11.78 25.04 4.17
C GLN A 121 10.54 25.96 4.21
N GLU A 122 9.99 26.32 3.05
CA GLU A 122 8.76 27.10 2.94
C GLU A 122 7.58 26.39 3.61
N LEU A 123 7.35 25.12 3.24
CA LEU A 123 6.28 24.29 3.80
C LEU A 123 6.49 24.06 5.30
N ARG A 124 7.73 23.82 5.74
CA ARG A 124 8.07 23.68 7.16
C ARG A 124 7.70 24.92 7.95
N THR A 125 7.98 26.11 7.42
CA THR A 125 7.67 27.38 8.07
C THR A 125 6.17 27.61 8.13
N GLN A 126 5.46 27.36 7.01
CA GLN A 126 4.01 27.53 6.93
C GLN A 126 3.25 26.61 7.88
N LEU A 127 3.65 25.34 7.96
CA LEU A 127 3.01 24.33 8.79
C LEU A 127 3.63 24.21 10.19
N LYS A 128 4.64 25.03 10.51
CA LYS A 128 5.39 25.02 11.78
C LYS A 128 5.95 23.63 12.13
N ILE A 129 6.52 22.95 11.14
CA ILE A 129 7.09 21.60 11.28
C ILE A 129 8.51 21.67 11.87
N THR A 130 8.71 21.05 13.01
CA THR A 130 10.00 20.95 13.70
C THR A 130 10.56 19.52 13.66
N LYS A 131 11.20 19.01 14.72
CA LYS A 131 11.70 17.62 14.76
C LYS A 131 10.61 16.68 15.30
N PRO A 132 10.64 15.38 14.97
CA PRO A 132 9.62 14.43 15.41
C PRO A 132 9.40 14.40 16.93
N ASP A 133 10.45 14.59 17.73
CA ASP A 133 10.38 14.54 19.20
C ASP A 133 9.64 15.72 19.84
N ASP A 134 9.28 16.75 19.06
CA ASP A 134 8.52 17.90 19.55
C ASP A 134 7.00 17.64 19.57
N TYR A 135 6.54 16.46 19.11
CA TYR A 135 5.13 16.07 18.97
C TYR A 135 4.77 14.81 19.76
#